data_AF-A0A7W6M6N2-F1
#
_entry.id   AF-A0A7W6M6N2-F1
#
_cell.length_a   1.000
_cell.length_b   1.000
_cell.length_c   1.000
_cell.angle_alpha   90.00
_cell.angle_beta   90.00
_cell.angle_gamma   90.00
#
_symmetry.space_group_name_H-M   'P 1'
#
loop_
_entity.id
_entity.type
_entity.pdbx_description
1 polymer ?
#
loop_
_entity_poly.entity_id
_entity_poly.type
_entity_poly.pdbx_seq_one_letter_code
_entity_poly.pdbx_strand_id
1 'polypeptide(L)'
;MSKIVIPALEQGTTRVFSLSMSGNAARDLRGDPSAQVALLGSKDLNPKGIEVFPVSDLGELGLTGYLREGIDAREEDITRDAPKLAALDGWVMLVHSLAASGKAVTLNTDTALTLIGTYAQTNPENEEIALTAEAAQPYTGTPGTPPEPERKRGASWVVWAIIALCVIILGAILL
;
A
#
# COMPACT_ATOMS: atom_id res chain seq x y z
N MET A 1 -4.09 2.88 -28.10
CA MET A 1 -4.49 3.14 -26.70
C MET A 1 -5.44 2.04 -26.27
N SER A 2 -5.20 1.45 -25.11
CA SER A 2 -6.03 0.37 -24.56
C SER A 2 -6.62 0.80 -23.22
N LYS A 3 -7.87 0.43 -22.97
CA LYS A 3 -8.58 0.77 -21.73
C LYS A 3 -8.56 -0.45 -20.81
N ILE A 4 -8.06 -0.27 -19.59
CA ILE A 4 -8.00 -1.33 -18.57
C ILE A 4 -8.67 -0.78 -17.31
N VAL A 5 -9.57 -1.57 -16.70
CA VAL A 5 -10.22 -1.19 -15.44
C VAL A 5 -9.56 -1.94 -14.29
N ILE A 6 -9.18 -1.20 -13.26
CA ILE A 6 -8.81 -1.70 -11.94
C ILE A 6 -10.04 -1.48 -11.04
N PRO A 7 -10.69 -2.54 -10.53
CA PRO A 7 -11.81 -2.40 -9.63
C PRO A 7 -11.39 -1.83 -8.27
N ALA A 8 -12.35 -1.26 -7.55
CA ALA A 8 -12.10 -0.82 -6.18
C ALA A 8 -11.71 -2.00 -5.29
N LEU A 9 -10.83 -1.74 -4.32
CA LEU A 9 -10.33 -2.71 -3.35
C LEU A 9 -9.62 -3.93 -3.95
N GLU A 10 -9.18 -3.88 -5.22
CA GLU A 10 -8.34 -4.94 -5.81
C GLU A 10 -7.04 -5.10 -5.00
N GLN A 11 -6.74 -6.34 -4.59
CA GLN A 11 -5.51 -6.68 -3.86
C GLN A 11 -4.72 -7.74 -4.61
N GLY A 12 -3.40 -7.75 -4.36
CA GLY A 12 -2.51 -8.82 -4.81
C GLY A 12 -2.45 -9.03 -6.31
N THR A 13 -2.86 -8.06 -7.13
CA THR A 13 -2.88 -8.21 -8.59
C THR A 13 -1.84 -7.32 -9.22
N THR A 14 -1.02 -7.88 -10.11
CA THR A 14 0.04 -7.18 -10.83
C THR A 14 -0.19 -7.28 -12.33
N ARG A 15 -0.16 -6.15 -13.02
CA ARG A 15 -0.23 -6.07 -14.48
C ARG A 15 1.16 -5.85 -15.04
N VAL A 16 1.57 -6.66 -15.99
CA VAL A 16 2.89 -6.55 -16.64
C VAL A 16 2.72 -5.97 -18.03
N PHE A 17 3.45 -4.90 -18.30
CA PHE A 17 3.52 -4.26 -19.62
C PHE A 17 4.93 -4.38 -20.18
N SER A 18 5.04 -4.63 -21.48
CA SER A 18 6.29 -4.38 -22.21
C SER A 18 6.34 -2.92 -22.67
N LEU A 19 7.56 -2.37 -22.70
CA LEU A 19 7.82 -1.01 -23.15
C LEU A 19 8.32 -1.00 -24.59
N SER A 20 7.50 -0.47 -25.51
CA SER A 20 7.84 -0.29 -26.92
C SER A 20 8.59 1.03 -27.14
N MET A 21 9.77 1.15 -26.53
CA MET A 21 10.64 2.33 -26.65
C MET A 21 12.13 1.92 -26.54
N SER A 22 13.04 2.86 -26.81
CA SER A 22 14.48 2.60 -26.67
C SER A 22 14.87 2.40 -25.20
N GLY A 23 15.95 1.66 -24.95
CA GLY A 23 16.44 1.43 -23.59
C GLY A 23 16.85 2.71 -22.85
N ASN A 24 17.29 3.75 -23.57
CA ASN A 24 17.57 5.06 -22.96
C ASN A 24 16.28 5.74 -22.50
N ALA A 25 15.25 5.77 -23.35
CA ALA A 25 13.95 6.33 -22.98
C ALA A 25 13.30 5.57 -21.81
N ALA A 26 13.41 4.24 -21.78
CA ALA A 26 12.91 3.43 -20.67
C ALA A 26 13.69 3.66 -19.36
N ARG A 27 15.01 3.90 -19.46
CA ARG A 27 15.85 4.27 -18.30
C ARG A 27 15.46 5.63 -17.74
N ASP A 28 15.21 6.61 -18.60
CA ASP A 28 14.73 7.94 -18.18
C ASP A 28 13.35 7.81 -17.51
N LEU A 29 12.46 7.01 -18.11
CA LEU A 29 11.13 6.71 -17.55
C LEU A 29 11.20 6.09 -16.15
N ARG A 30 12.14 5.17 -15.89
CA ARG A 30 12.34 4.58 -14.56
C ARG A 30 12.60 5.64 -13.48
N GLY A 31 13.27 6.74 -13.84
CA GLY A 31 13.58 7.85 -12.93
C GLY A 31 12.48 8.91 -12.80
N ASP A 32 11.41 8.83 -13.59
CA ASP A 32 10.35 9.84 -13.64
C ASP A 32 8.97 9.24 -13.32
N PRO A 33 8.55 9.29 -12.03
CA PRO A 33 7.23 8.86 -11.59
C PRO A 33 6.06 9.56 -12.31
N SER A 34 6.24 10.82 -12.72
CA SER A 34 5.17 11.58 -13.38
C SER A 34 4.97 11.08 -14.81
N ALA A 35 6.06 10.77 -15.53
CA ALA A 35 6.00 10.16 -16.85
C ALA A 35 5.40 8.75 -16.82
N GLN A 36 5.71 7.94 -15.79
CA GLN A 36 5.10 6.63 -15.61
C GLN A 36 3.57 6.70 -15.50
N VAL A 37 3.08 7.60 -14.63
CA VAL A 37 1.64 7.84 -14.44
C VAL A 37 0.99 8.39 -15.71
N ALA A 38 1.69 9.26 -16.44
CA ALA A 38 1.20 9.81 -17.71
C ALA A 38 0.98 8.72 -18.78
N LEU A 39 1.91 7.76 -18.92
CA LEU A 39 1.77 6.64 -19.87
C LEU A 39 0.60 5.71 -19.54
N LEU A 40 0.23 5.61 -18.26
CA LEU A 40 -0.92 4.84 -17.80
C LEU A 40 -2.25 5.60 -17.96
N GLY A 41 -2.19 6.90 -18.26
CA GLY A 41 -3.34 7.72 -18.60
C GLY A 41 -4.33 7.94 -17.44
N SER A 42 -3.87 7.88 -16.20
CA SER A 42 -4.68 8.12 -14.99
C SER A 42 -3.89 8.89 -13.94
N LYS A 43 -4.41 10.06 -13.53
CA LYS A 43 -3.75 10.92 -12.52
C LYS A 43 -3.93 10.42 -11.08
N ASP A 44 -4.82 9.47 -10.86
CA ASP A 44 -5.17 8.96 -9.53
C ASP A 44 -4.25 7.83 -9.04
N LEU A 45 -3.23 7.49 -9.83
CA LEU A 45 -2.28 6.44 -9.51
C LEU A 45 -1.22 6.91 -8.53
N ASN A 46 -0.95 6.08 -7.52
CA ASN A 46 0.19 6.20 -6.64
C ASN A 46 1.42 5.57 -7.33
N PRO A 47 2.48 6.34 -7.62
CA PRO A 47 3.67 5.82 -8.29
C PRO A 47 4.41 4.73 -7.51
N LYS A 48 4.22 4.63 -6.19
CA LYS A 48 4.84 3.58 -5.38
C LYS A 48 4.39 2.17 -5.75
N GLY A 49 3.25 2.02 -6.42
CA GLY A 49 2.76 0.75 -6.94
C GLY A 49 3.18 0.49 -8.39
N ILE A 50 4.13 1.26 -8.93
CA ILE A 50 4.63 1.13 -10.30
C ILE A 50 6.12 0.85 -10.25
N GLU A 51 6.55 -0.19 -10.96
CA GLU A 51 7.96 -0.55 -11.11
C GLU A 51 8.34 -0.53 -12.59
N VAL A 52 9.53 -0.02 -12.91
CA VAL A 52 10.07 -0.01 -14.28
C VAL A 52 11.52 -0.46 -14.23
N PHE A 53 11.84 -1.53 -14.97
CA PHE A 53 13.19 -2.10 -15.00
C PHE A 53 13.41 -2.93 -16.28
N PRO A 54 14.67 -3.12 -16.70
CA PRO A 54 14.99 -4.07 -17.76
C PRO A 54 14.91 -5.50 -17.22
N VAL A 55 14.43 -6.45 -18.03
CA VAL A 55 14.36 -7.87 -17.64
C VAL A 55 15.75 -8.41 -17.27
N SER A 56 16.81 -7.87 -17.86
CA SER A 56 18.20 -8.21 -17.53
C SER A 56 18.59 -7.95 -16.07
N ASP A 57 17.93 -7.00 -15.37
CA ASP A 57 18.21 -6.72 -13.95
C ASP A 57 17.83 -7.92 -13.06
N LEU A 58 17.00 -8.86 -13.56
CA LEU A 58 16.58 -10.05 -12.84
C LEU A 58 17.56 -11.23 -12.95
N GLY A 59 18.57 -11.15 -13.82
CA GLY A 59 19.58 -12.20 -13.97
C GLY A 59 18.99 -13.60 -14.21
N GLU A 60 19.49 -14.60 -13.47
CA GLU A 60 19.05 -15.99 -13.59
C GLU A 60 17.62 -16.25 -13.11
N LEU A 61 17.07 -15.38 -12.24
CA LEU A 61 15.68 -15.49 -11.78
C LEU A 61 14.71 -15.27 -12.95
N GLY A 62 15.04 -14.29 -13.80
CA GLY A 62 14.19 -13.86 -14.91
C GLY A 62 12.82 -13.33 -14.46
N LEU A 63 12.02 -12.86 -15.42
CA LEU A 63 10.70 -12.29 -15.12
C LEU A 63 9.73 -13.34 -14.56
N THR A 64 9.77 -14.56 -15.09
CA THR A 64 8.93 -15.66 -14.60
C THR A 64 9.22 -15.99 -13.13
N GLY A 65 10.50 -16.10 -12.75
CA GLY A 65 10.89 -16.35 -11.37
C GLY A 65 10.51 -15.19 -10.46
N TYR A 66 10.69 -13.94 -10.91
CA TYR A 66 10.25 -12.76 -10.17
C TYR A 66 8.73 -12.78 -9.93
N LEU A 67 7.93 -13.13 -10.94
CA LEU A 67 6.48 -13.20 -10.78
C LEU A 67 6.07 -14.31 -9.81
N ARG A 68 6.72 -15.48 -9.89
CA ARG A 68 6.43 -16.61 -9.01
C ARG A 68 6.86 -16.37 -7.58
N GLU A 69 8.09 -15.96 -7.37
CA GLU A 69 8.74 -15.94 -6.06
C GLU A 69 8.61 -14.57 -5.38
N GLY A 70 8.68 -13.50 -6.16
CA GLY A 70 8.69 -12.13 -5.65
C GLY A 70 7.29 -11.58 -5.37
N ILE A 71 6.31 -11.89 -6.22
CA ILE A 71 4.92 -11.43 -6.03
C ILE A 71 3.94 -12.55 -5.71
N ASP A 72 4.39 -13.80 -5.61
CA ASP A 72 3.55 -14.99 -5.36
C ASP A 72 2.39 -15.13 -6.38
N ALA A 73 2.68 -14.90 -7.67
CA ALA A 73 1.68 -15.03 -8.71
C ALA A 73 1.22 -16.49 -8.90
N ARG A 74 -0.09 -16.68 -9.08
CA ARG A 74 -0.68 -18.00 -9.32
C ARG A 74 -0.03 -18.71 -10.51
N GLU A 75 0.34 -19.97 -10.29
CA GLU A 75 1.00 -20.79 -11.31
C GLU A 75 0.18 -20.99 -12.59
N GLU A 76 -1.15 -20.98 -12.48
CA GLU A 76 -2.05 -21.02 -13.64
C GLU A 76 -1.89 -19.81 -14.57
N ASP A 77 -1.72 -18.61 -14.00
CA ASP A 77 -1.51 -17.37 -14.76
C ASP A 77 -0.13 -17.37 -15.42
N ILE A 78 0.90 -17.81 -14.68
CA ILE A 78 2.27 -17.93 -15.18
C ILE A 78 2.34 -18.93 -16.34
N THR A 79 1.77 -20.12 -16.17
CA THR A 79 1.80 -21.19 -17.17
C THR A 79 1.09 -20.79 -18.44
N ARG A 80 -0.09 -20.13 -18.32
CA ARG A 80 -0.85 -19.62 -19.46
C ARG A 80 -0.03 -18.66 -20.33
N ASP A 81 0.71 -17.76 -19.70
CA ASP A 81 1.44 -16.70 -20.38
C ASP A 81 2.95 -16.99 -20.52
N ALA A 82 3.40 -18.20 -20.20
CA ALA A 82 4.82 -18.59 -20.21
C ALA A 82 5.54 -18.28 -21.53
N PRO A 83 4.97 -18.56 -22.73
CA PRO A 83 5.62 -18.20 -23.99
C PRO A 83 5.78 -16.69 -24.17
N LYS A 84 4.83 -15.89 -23.69
CA LYS A 84 4.90 -14.42 -23.77
C LYS A 84 5.96 -13.89 -22.83
N LEU A 85 5.98 -14.39 -21.59
CA LEU A 85 6.96 -14.00 -20.57
C LEU A 85 8.38 -14.35 -20.99
N ALA A 86 8.59 -15.53 -21.58
CA ALA A 86 9.89 -15.97 -22.09
C ALA A 86 10.40 -15.16 -23.28
N ALA A 87 9.50 -14.51 -24.04
CA ALA A 87 9.86 -13.67 -25.18
C ALA A 87 10.22 -12.23 -24.78
N LEU A 88 10.12 -11.86 -23.49
CA LEU A 88 10.48 -10.53 -23.01
C LEU A 88 11.96 -10.46 -22.63
N ASP A 89 12.72 -9.65 -23.37
CA ASP A 89 14.14 -9.42 -23.15
C ASP A 89 14.48 -7.92 -22.91
N GLY A 90 13.52 -7.03 -23.16
CA GLY A 90 13.68 -5.58 -23.04
C GLY A 90 13.29 -5.02 -21.67
N TRP A 91 12.61 -3.86 -21.69
CA TRP A 91 12.11 -3.19 -20.49
C TRP A 91 10.65 -3.50 -20.22
N VAL A 92 10.32 -3.64 -18.95
CA VAL A 92 8.96 -3.87 -18.48
C VAL A 92 8.53 -2.80 -17.49
N MET A 93 7.23 -2.61 -17.42
CA MET A 93 6.55 -1.85 -16.38
C MET A 93 5.56 -2.75 -15.66
N LEU A 94 5.69 -2.86 -14.35
CA LEU A 94 4.74 -3.55 -13.49
C LEU A 94 3.83 -2.52 -12.83
N VAL A 95 2.53 -2.78 -12.82
CA VAL A 95 1.53 -1.97 -12.13
C VAL A 95 0.79 -2.85 -11.13
N HIS A 96 1.11 -2.68 -9.86
CA HIS A 96 0.47 -3.37 -8.75
C HIS A 96 -0.88 -2.74 -8.43
N SER A 97 -1.81 -3.52 -7.90
CA SER A 97 -3.12 -3.02 -7.47
C SER A 97 -3.01 -1.91 -6.40
N LEU A 98 -1.91 -1.89 -5.63
CA LEU A 98 -1.55 -0.81 -4.70
C LEU A 98 -1.48 0.57 -5.38
N ALA A 99 -1.13 0.64 -6.68
CA ALA A 99 -1.10 1.89 -7.42
C ALA A 99 -2.48 2.57 -7.44
N ALA A 100 -3.56 1.81 -7.41
CA ALA A 100 -4.92 2.34 -7.35
C ALA A 100 -5.34 2.81 -5.94
N SER A 101 -4.54 2.53 -4.90
CA SER A 101 -4.81 2.91 -3.50
C SER A 101 -6.22 2.51 -3.03
N GLY A 102 -6.70 1.33 -3.46
CA GLY A 102 -8.02 0.81 -3.14
C GLY A 102 -9.20 1.46 -3.90
N LYS A 103 -8.95 2.42 -4.78
CA LYS A 103 -9.99 3.07 -5.60
C LYS A 103 -10.19 2.34 -6.92
N ALA A 104 -11.38 2.47 -7.50
CA ALA A 104 -11.58 2.08 -8.89
C ALA A 104 -10.83 3.07 -9.80
N VAL A 105 -10.00 2.55 -10.70
CA VAL A 105 -9.19 3.36 -11.62
C VAL A 105 -9.29 2.81 -13.03
N THR A 106 -9.42 3.69 -14.01
CA THR A 106 -9.33 3.33 -15.43
C THR A 106 -7.97 3.76 -15.96
N LEU A 107 -7.18 2.81 -16.45
CA LEU A 107 -5.95 3.08 -17.19
C LEU A 107 -6.31 3.30 -18.66
N ASN A 108 -5.79 4.38 -19.24
CA ASN A 108 -5.86 4.66 -20.68
C ASN A 108 -4.44 4.60 -21.22
N THR A 109 -3.96 3.38 -21.48
CA THR A 109 -2.54 3.16 -21.70
C THR A 109 -2.10 3.72 -23.05
N ASP A 110 -0.94 4.36 -23.05
CA ASP A 110 -0.26 4.80 -24.26
C ASP A 110 0.08 3.60 -25.16
N THR A 111 0.23 3.86 -26.47
CA THR A 111 0.68 2.85 -27.45
C THR A 111 2.08 2.30 -27.19
N ALA A 112 2.90 3.01 -26.42
CA ALA A 112 4.20 2.52 -25.96
C ALA A 112 4.09 1.38 -24.93
N LEU A 113 2.90 1.14 -24.36
CA LEU A 113 2.64 0.05 -23.41
C LEU A 113 1.84 -1.07 -24.07
N THR A 114 2.38 -2.28 -24.04
CA THR A 114 1.63 -3.48 -24.42
C THR A 114 1.40 -4.35 -23.19
N LEU A 115 0.13 -4.57 -22.82
CA LEU A 115 -0.22 -5.47 -21.72
C LEU A 115 0.14 -6.91 -22.11
N ILE A 116 1.01 -7.54 -21.33
CA ILE A 116 1.42 -8.92 -21.52
C ILE A 116 0.47 -9.87 -20.79
N GLY A 117 0.14 -9.52 -19.55
CA GLY A 117 -0.74 -10.31 -18.70
C GLY A 117 -1.06 -9.62 -17.38
N THR A 118 -2.03 -10.20 -16.69
CA THR A 118 -2.46 -9.84 -15.34
C THR A 118 -2.28 -11.06 -14.46
N TYR A 119 -1.57 -10.89 -13.36
CA TYR A 119 -1.13 -11.97 -12.47
C TYR A 119 -1.64 -11.67 -11.08
N ALA A 120 -2.55 -12.51 -10.59
CA ALA A 120 -3.04 -12.39 -9.22
C ALA A 120 -2.19 -13.26 -8.29
N GLN A 121 -2.04 -12.81 -7.04
CA GLN A 121 -1.44 -13.55 -5.96
C GLN A 121 -2.22 -14.84 -5.69
N THR A 122 -1.50 -15.88 -5.27
CA THR A 122 -2.13 -17.05 -4.68
C THR A 122 -2.92 -16.59 -3.45
N ASN A 123 -4.24 -16.77 -3.48
CA ASN A 123 -5.04 -16.44 -2.31
C ASN A 123 -4.66 -17.45 -1.22
N PRO A 124 -4.25 -17.01 -0.01
CA PRO A 124 -4.16 -17.94 1.09
C PRO A 124 -5.51 -18.64 1.24
N GLU A 125 -5.49 -19.95 1.43
CA GLU A 125 -6.70 -20.66 1.83
C GLU A 125 -7.16 -20.03 3.14
N ASN A 126 -8.20 -19.20 3.05
CA ASN A 126 -8.93 -18.71 4.20
C ASN A 126 -9.74 -19.89 4.72
N GLU A 127 -9.06 -20.83 5.38
CA GLU A 127 -9.77 -21.71 6.29
C GLU A 127 -10.35 -20.81 7.38
N GLU A 128 -11.67 -20.73 7.43
CA GLU A 128 -12.36 -20.15 8.57
C GLU A 128 -12.03 -21.01 9.79
N ILE A 129 -11.00 -20.62 10.53
CA ILE A 129 -10.70 -21.23 11.82
C ILE A 129 -11.85 -20.84 12.75
N ALA A 130 -12.69 -21.82 13.08
CA ALA A 130 -13.74 -21.62 14.08
C ALA A 130 -13.09 -21.23 15.41
N LEU A 131 -13.32 -19.99 15.84
CA LEU A 131 -12.88 -19.50 17.15
C LEU A 131 -13.78 -20.11 18.24
N THR A 132 -13.44 -21.30 18.73
CA THR A 132 -14.25 -22.03 19.72
C THR A 132 -13.95 -21.67 21.18
N ALA A 133 -13.06 -20.72 21.44
CA ALA A 133 -12.72 -20.31 22.80
C ALA A 133 -13.91 -19.60 23.47
N GLU A 134 -14.19 -19.93 24.74
CA GLU A 134 -15.24 -19.29 25.54
C GLU A 134 -15.11 -17.75 25.54
N ALA A 135 -13.88 -17.24 25.64
CA ALA A 135 -13.56 -15.82 25.63
C ALA A 135 -13.73 -15.15 24.25
N ALA A 136 -13.88 -15.92 23.18
CA ALA A 136 -14.14 -15.42 21.83
C ALA A 136 -15.64 -15.27 21.54
N GLN A 137 -16.52 -15.66 22.47
CA GLN A 137 -17.95 -15.42 22.31
C GLN A 137 -18.25 -13.92 22.41
N PRO A 138 -19.03 -13.36 21.47
CA PRO A 138 -19.43 -11.96 21.50
C PRO A 138 -20.21 -11.66 22.79
N TYR A 139 -20.02 -10.47 23.35
CA TYR A 139 -20.68 -10.00 24.57
C TYR A 139 -20.34 -10.75 25.88
N THR A 140 -19.24 -11.52 25.93
CA THR A 140 -18.77 -12.17 27.18
C THR A 140 -17.88 -11.31 28.07
N GLY A 141 -17.47 -10.13 27.60
CA GLY A 141 -16.75 -9.16 28.42
C GLY A 141 -17.65 -8.65 29.54
N THR A 142 -17.31 -8.94 30.80
CA THR A 142 -17.88 -8.21 31.94
C THR A 142 -17.38 -6.77 31.87
N PRO A 143 -18.27 -5.75 31.89
CA PRO A 143 -17.83 -4.36 32.00
C PRO A 143 -17.01 -4.22 33.27
N GLY A 144 -15.70 -4.05 33.12
CA GLY A 144 -14.86 -3.67 34.25
C GLY A 144 -15.33 -2.32 34.76
N THR A 145 -15.63 -2.22 36.05
CA THR A 145 -15.90 -0.93 36.68
C THR A 145 -14.70 -0.03 36.39
N PRO A 146 -14.87 1.12 35.73
CA PRO A 146 -13.78 2.07 35.53
C PRO A 146 -13.17 2.37 36.91
N PRO A 147 -11.83 2.37 37.04
CA PRO A 147 -11.21 2.73 38.31
C PRO A 147 -11.74 4.10 38.72
N GLU A 148 -12.33 4.18 39.91
CA GLU A 148 -12.86 5.42 40.45
C GLU A 148 -11.70 6.42 40.49
N PRO A 149 -11.85 7.62 39.87
CA PRO A 149 -10.77 8.58 39.86
C PRO A 149 -10.40 8.88 41.31
N GLU A 150 -9.16 8.57 41.70
CA GLU A 150 -8.62 8.96 43.00
C GLU A 150 -8.74 10.48 43.13
N ARG A 151 -9.79 10.94 43.81
CA ARG A 151 -9.90 12.32 44.23
C ARG A 151 -8.80 12.54 45.26
N LYS A 152 -7.63 12.98 44.80
CA LYS A 152 -6.55 13.49 45.66
C LYS A 152 -7.10 14.67 46.45
N ARG A 153 -7.58 14.36 47.66
CA ARG A 153 -8.12 15.28 48.67
C ARG A 153 -6.95 16.06 49.28
N GLY A 154 -6.25 16.83 48.43
CA GLY A 154 -4.99 17.48 48.78
C GLY A 154 -4.56 18.57 47.82
N ALA A 155 -5.24 18.79 46.68
CA ALA A 155 -4.90 19.91 45.78
C ALA A 155 -5.48 21.25 46.26
N SER A 156 -6.54 21.25 47.08
CA SER A 156 -7.27 22.49 47.42
C SER A 156 -6.51 23.42 48.36
N TRP A 157 -5.68 22.92 49.26
CA TRP A 157 -4.97 23.76 50.25
C TRP A 157 -3.73 24.43 49.65
N VAL A 158 -3.05 23.77 48.71
CA VAL A 158 -1.89 24.32 47.99
C VAL A 158 -2.30 25.53 47.14
N VAL A 159 -3.44 25.46 46.46
CA VAL A 159 -3.96 26.59 45.66
C VAL A 159 -4.27 27.80 46.57
N TRP A 160 -4.88 27.58 47.73
CA TRP A 160 -5.14 28.67 48.69
C TRP A 160 -3.85 29.28 49.25
N ALA A 161 -2.83 28.46 49.53
CA ALA A 161 -1.53 28.96 49.99
C ALA A 161 -0.84 29.83 48.92
N ILE A 162 -0.91 29.45 47.65
CA ILE A 162 -0.37 30.24 46.53
C ILE A 162 -1.11 31.57 46.39
N ILE A 163 -2.45 31.56 46.46
CA ILE A 163 -3.24 32.79 46.37
C ILE A 163 -2.90 33.75 47.52
N ALA A 164 -2.83 33.25 48.76
CA ALA A 164 -2.45 34.06 49.91
C ALA A 164 -1.05 34.68 49.76
N LEU A 165 -0.08 33.90 49.26
CA LEU A 165 1.27 34.39 48.98
C LEU A 165 1.27 35.50 47.92
N CYS A 166 0.54 35.32 46.82
CA CYS A 166 0.44 36.34 45.76
C CYS A 166 -0.17 37.65 46.28
N VAL A 167 -1.19 37.58 47.14
CA VAL A 167 -1.81 38.78 47.74
C VAL A 167 -0.83 39.51 48.65
N ILE A 168 -0.04 38.78 49.45
CA ILE A 168 0.99 39.39 50.32
C ILE A 168 2.06 40.09 49.46
N ILE A 169 2.55 39.42 48.42
CA ILE A 169 3.58 39.99 47.53
C ILE A 169 3.05 41.24 46.81
N LEU A 170 1.82 41.18 46.27
CA LEU A 170 1.20 42.33 45.60
C LEU A 170 0.95 43.49 46.56
N GLY A 171 0.51 43.22 47.80
CA GLY A 171 0.34 44.23 48.82
C GLY A 171 1.65 44.90 49.25
N ALA A 172 2.75 44.13 49.30
CA ALA A 172 4.08 44.65 49.61
C ALA A 172 4.72 45.46 48.45
N ILE A 173 4.27 45.27 47.21
CA ILE A 173 4.74 46.03 46.04
C ILE A 173 3.95 47.35 45.87
N LEU A 174 2.72 47.42 46.39
CA LEU A 174 1.82 48.58 46.29
C LEU A 174 1.88 49.54 47.49
N LEU A 175 2.77 49.30 48.46
CA LEU A 175 2.96 50.08 49.69
C LEU A 175 4.40 50.59 49.77
#